data_AF-A0A6N7WE16-F1
#
_entry.id   AF-A0A6N7WE16-F1
#
_cell.length_a   1.000
_cell.length_b   1.000
_cell.length_c   1.000
_cell.angle_alpha   90.00
_cell.angle_beta   90.00
_cell.angle_gamma   90.00
#
_symmetry.space_group_name_H-M   'P 1'
#
loop_
_entity.id
_entity.type
_entity.pdbx_description
1 polymer ?
#
loop_
_entity_poly.entity_id
_entity_poly.type
_entity_poly.pdbx_seq_one_letter_code
_entity_poly.pdbx_strand_id
1 'polypeptide(L)'
;MNYLTELLAFYKWLETNPMSPLLQAYWHLLMYTNNKAAVRAEDGRWHWPVDFKVPNTVLMPLLGIKDRRVLLRQRGYLIDHKRVTYQKDKGQRAGTYRLVPFDRGLSITALQTETGDSVTQIWTQAVPPPVTEVSPFININHKHTSLLYSNPEDAPFIPQFNLLPQIPEEEKAAIRAQYPGDEVAAFNAIWAAREAKQKGETT
;
A
#
# COMPACT_ATOMS: atom_id res chain seq x y z
N MET A 1 -1.63 10.65 5.19
CA MET A 1 -0.92 9.51 5.82
C MET A 1 0.25 9.10 4.93
N ASN A 2 1.41 8.69 5.47
CA ASN A 2 2.58 8.25 4.68
C ASN A 2 2.92 6.79 5.01
N TYR A 3 3.06 5.94 3.99
CA TYR A 3 3.32 4.50 4.17
C TYR A 3 4.56 4.20 5.01
N LEU A 4 5.69 4.80 4.65
CA LEU A 4 6.97 4.52 5.29
C LEU A 4 7.03 5.11 6.70
N THR A 5 6.51 6.32 6.89
CA THR A 5 6.42 6.94 8.22
C THR A 5 5.59 6.09 9.17
N GLU A 6 4.45 5.57 8.71
CA GLU A 6 3.58 4.69 9.52
C GLU A 6 4.25 3.34 9.80
N LEU A 7 5.00 2.77 8.86
CA LEU A 7 5.81 1.56 9.10
C LEU A 7 6.90 1.79 10.16
N LEU A 8 7.66 2.87 10.03
CA LEU A 8 8.71 3.22 10.99
C LEU A 8 8.12 3.49 12.38
N ALA A 9 7.00 4.22 12.44
CA ALA A 9 6.28 4.48 13.67
C ALA A 9 5.74 3.18 14.30
N PHE A 10 5.29 2.23 13.49
CA PHE A 10 4.88 0.91 13.95
C PHE A 10 6.02 0.15 14.63
N TYR A 11 7.21 0.10 14.02
CA TYR A 11 8.37 -0.56 14.64
C TYR A 11 8.83 0.14 15.92
N LYS A 12 8.84 1.48 15.94
CA LYS A 12 9.11 2.24 17.17
C LYS A 12 8.09 1.95 18.28
N TRP A 13 6.82 1.80 17.90
CA TRP A 13 5.77 1.43 18.86
C TRP A 13 5.93 0.00 19.39
N LEU A 14 6.37 -0.94 18.53
CA LEU A 14 6.65 -2.34 18.91
C LEU A 14 7.74 -2.47 19.99
N GLU A 15 8.71 -1.55 20.04
CA GLU A 15 9.76 -1.54 21.08
C GLU A 15 9.19 -1.51 22.51
N THR A 16 8.03 -0.88 22.69
CA THR A 16 7.34 -0.78 24.00
C THR A 16 6.08 -1.62 24.08
N ASN A 17 5.63 -2.19 22.97
CA ASN A 17 4.39 -2.97 22.85
C ASN A 17 4.66 -4.24 22.03
N PRO A 18 5.35 -5.24 22.59
CA PRO A 18 5.72 -6.44 21.85
C PRO A 18 4.45 -7.18 21.39
N MET A 19 4.38 -7.45 20.09
CA MET A 19 3.29 -8.21 19.48
C MET A 19 3.80 -9.50 18.85
N SER A 20 2.94 -10.51 18.77
CA SER A 20 3.29 -11.76 18.07
C SER A 20 3.58 -11.52 16.58
N PRO A 21 4.44 -12.33 15.94
CA PRO A 21 4.74 -12.18 14.51
C PRO A 21 3.48 -12.21 13.62
N LEU A 22 2.48 -13.02 13.98
CA LEU A 22 1.22 -13.10 13.26
C LEU A 22 0.41 -11.78 13.34
N LEU A 23 0.43 -11.10 14.50
CA LEU A 23 -0.21 -9.79 14.65
C LEU A 23 0.49 -8.71 13.85
N GLN A 24 1.83 -8.73 13.84
CA GLN A 24 2.62 -7.83 13.03
C GLN A 24 2.31 -8.04 11.54
N ALA A 25 2.34 -9.29 11.06
CA ALA A 25 1.97 -9.63 9.69
C ALA A 25 0.53 -9.20 9.34
N TYR A 26 -0.42 -9.37 10.26
CA TYR A 26 -1.80 -8.92 10.05
C TYR A 26 -1.88 -7.39 9.89
N TRP A 27 -1.23 -6.64 10.77
CA TRP A 27 -1.20 -5.17 10.66
C TRP A 27 -0.55 -4.72 9.34
N HIS A 28 0.60 -5.30 8.97
CA HIS A 28 1.27 -4.98 7.70
C HIS A 28 0.40 -5.31 6.48
N LEU A 29 -0.32 -6.44 6.49
CA LEU A 29 -1.23 -6.79 5.40
C LEU A 29 -2.39 -5.80 5.27
N LEU A 30 -2.94 -5.32 6.40
CA LEU A 30 -3.95 -4.27 6.39
C LEU A 30 -3.38 -2.95 5.87
N MET A 31 -2.17 -2.58 6.26
CA MET A 31 -1.47 -1.39 5.77
C MET A 31 -1.24 -1.45 4.26
N TYR A 32 -0.75 -2.58 3.75
CA TYR A 32 -0.60 -2.83 2.32
C TYR A 32 -1.94 -2.73 1.58
N THR A 33 -3.00 -3.31 2.14
CA THR A 33 -4.33 -3.29 1.51
C THR A 33 -4.91 -1.88 1.48
N ASN A 34 -4.71 -1.08 2.52
CA ASN A 34 -5.14 0.31 2.56
C ASN A 34 -4.36 1.17 1.56
N ASN A 35 -3.04 0.95 1.42
CA ASN A 35 -2.23 1.58 0.37
C ASN A 35 -2.78 1.26 -1.03
N LYS A 36 -3.09 -0.02 -1.28
CA LYS A 36 -3.63 -0.47 -2.57
C LYS A 36 -5.02 0.13 -2.87
N ALA A 37 -5.77 0.50 -1.84
CA ALA A 37 -7.06 1.15 -1.96
C ALA A 37 -6.98 2.68 -2.15
N ALA A 38 -5.79 3.25 -2.35
CA ALA A 38 -5.64 4.69 -2.60
C ALA A 38 -6.56 5.17 -3.72
N VAL A 39 -7.11 6.37 -3.54
CA VAL A 39 -8.00 7.04 -4.49
C VAL A 39 -7.32 8.28 -5.06
N ARG A 40 -7.64 8.62 -6.31
CA ARG A 40 -7.08 9.79 -6.98
C ARG A 40 -8.04 10.97 -6.89
N ALA A 41 -7.53 12.11 -6.46
CA ALA A 41 -8.21 13.40 -6.43
C ALA A 41 -8.21 14.07 -7.81
N GLU A 42 -9.09 15.03 -8.03
CA GLU A 42 -9.16 15.83 -9.27
C GLU A 42 -7.86 16.56 -9.62
N ASP A 43 -7.04 16.91 -8.62
CA ASP A 43 -5.71 17.50 -8.80
C ASP A 43 -4.64 16.48 -9.24
N GLY A 44 -5.05 15.24 -9.49
CA GLY A 44 -4.22 14.12 -9.91
C GLY A 44 -3.43 13.45 -8.77
N ARG A 45 -3.57 13.92 -7.52
CA ARG A 45 -2.84 13.37 -6.37
C ARG A 45 -3.53 12.14 -5.80
N TRP A 46 -2.72 11.21 -5.28
CA TRP A 46 -3.21 10.01 -4.62
C TRP A 46 -3.40 10.22 -3.13
N HIS A 47 -4.54 9.78 -2.64
CA HIS A 47 -4.94 9.90 -1.25
C HIS A 47 -5.34 8.55 -0.69
N TRP A 48 -4.99 8.35 0.56
CA TRP A 48 -5.32 7.12 1.27
C TRP A 48 -6.73 7.21 1.82
N PRO A 49 -7.61 6.23 1.52
CA PRO A 49 -8.94 6.23 2.09
C PRO A 49 -8.88 5.92 3.59
N VAL A 50 -9.79 6.53 4.33
CA VAL A 50 -9.99 6.25 5.75
C VAL A 50 -10.56 4.84 5.94
N ASP A 51 -11.53 4.48 5.12
CA ASP A 51 -12.25 3.23 5.19
C ASP A 51 -11.93 2.36 3.97
N PHE A 52 -11.59 1.09 4.21
CA PHE A 52 -11.32 0.11 3.15
C PHE A 52 -11.90 -1.26 3.52
N LYS A 53 -12.15 -2.11 2.52
CA LYS A 53 -12.73 -3.43 2.72
C LYS A 53 -11.76 -4.52 2.32
N VAL A 54 -11.65 -5.55 3.17
CA VAL A 54 -10.90 -6.76 2.84
C VAL A 54 -11.64 -8.01 3.35
N PRO A 55 -11.99 -8.96 2.46
CA PRO A 55 -12.65 -10.20 2.85
C PRO A 55 -11.76 -11.09 3.72
N ASN A 56 -12.36 -11.84 4.65
CA ASN A 56 -11.64 -12.86 5.42
C ASN A 56 -11.05 -13.96 4.50
N THR A 57 -11.70 -14.24 3.37
CA THR A 57 -11.22 -15.20 2.36
C THR A 57 -9.91 -14.77 1.71
N VAL A 58 -9.56 -13.49 1.75
CA VAL A 58 -8.27 -12.95 1.30
C VAL A 58 -7.25 -12.93 2.45
N LEU A 59 -7.66 -12.47 3.63
CA LEU A 59 -6.76 -12.37 4.79
C LEU A 59 -6.27 -13.73 5.28
N MET A 60 -7.15 -14.73 5.35
CA MET A 60 -6.84 -16.02 5.95
C MET A 60 -5.72 -16.77 5.21
N PRO A 61 -5.76 -16.95 3.87
CA PRO A 61 -4.66 -17.58 3.14
C PRO A 61 -3.33 -16.82 3.27
N LEU A 62 -3.37 -15.48 3.13
CA LEU A 62 -2.16 -14.64 3.18
C LEU A 62 -1.49 -14.65 4.56
N LEU A 63 -2.26 -14.85 5.63
CA LEU A 63 -1.75 -14.97 6.99
C LEU A 63 -1.49 -16.42 7.42
N GLY A 64 -1.71 -17.40 6.53
CA GLY A 64 -1.60 -18.82 6.85
C GLY A 64 -2.61 -19.31 7.91
N ILE A 65 -3.73 -18.61 8.08
CA ILE A 65 -4.74 -18.91 9.09
C ILE A 65 -5.81 -19.84 8.50
N LYS A 66 -5.95 -21.05 9.05
CA LYS A 66 -7.01 -22.00 8.67
C LYS A 66 -8.32 -21.78 9.42
N ASP A 67 -8.25 -21.44 10.71
CA ASP A 67 -9.43 -21.21 11.55
C ASP A 67 -9.79 -19.73 11.63
N ARG A 68 -10.99 -19.39 11.16
CA ARG A 68 -11.55 -18.02 11.24
C ARG A 68 -11.53 -17.45 12.66
N ARG A 69 -11.70 -18.27 13.69
CA ARG A 69 -11.69 -17.81 15.09
C ARG A 69 -10.34 -17.22 15.48
N VAL A 70 -9.24 -17.75 14.94
CA VAL A 70 -7.89 -17.18 15.13
C VAL A 70 -7.84 -15.78 14.54
N LEU A 71 -8.27 -15.59 13.29
CA LEU A 71 -8.29 -14.27 12.64
C LEU A 71 -9.12 -13.26 13.46
N LEU A 72 -10.29 -13.66 13.97
CA LEU A 72 -11.13 -12.80 14.78
C LEU A 72 -10.47 -12.41 16.11
N ARG A 73 -9.76 -13.33 16.77
CA ARG A 73 -8.98 -13.02 17.97
C ARG A 73 -7.84 -12.04 17.67
N GLN A 74 -7.07 -12.27 16.61
CA GLN A 74 -5.99 -11.37 16.21
C GLN A 74 -6.52 -9.97 15.87
N ARG A 75 -7.69 -9.90 15.22
CA ARG A 75 -8.36 -8.63 14.95
C ARG A 75 -8.77 -7.91 16.23
N GLY A 76 -9.38 -8.63 17.18
CA GLY A 76 -9.72 -8.09 18.50
C GLY A 76 -8.51 -7.47 19.17
N TYR A 77 -7.37 -8.17 19.17
CA TYR A 77 -6.13 -7.65 19.73
C TYR A 77 -5.68 -6.32 19.08
N LEU A 78 -5.72 -6.20 17.74
CA LEU A 78 -5.37 -4.95 17.06
C LEU A 78 -6.36 -3.81 17.37
N ILE A 79 -7.63 -4.13 17.64
CA ILE A 79 -8.65 -3.16 18.06
C ILE A 79 -8.36 -2.68 19.48
N ASP A 80 -8.09 -3.60 20.41
CA ASP A 80 -7.81 -3.30 21.81
C ASP A 80 -6.57 -2.41 21.96
N HIS A 81 -5.57 -2.60 21.09
CA HIS A 81 -4.35 -1.77 21.02
C HIS A 81 -4.50 -0.52 20.16
N LYS A 82 -5.73 -0.18 19.76
CA LYS A 82 -6.09 1.02 18.99
C LYS A 82 -5.24 1.15 17.72
N ARG A 83 -4.91 0.04 17.05
CA ARG A 83 -4.16 0.03 15.78
C ARG A 83 -5.09 -0.01 14.57
N VAL A 84 -6.27 -0.59 14.75
CA VAL A 84 -7.31 -0.66 13.72
C VAL A 84 -8.68 -0.51 14.38
N THR A 85 -9.65 -0.05 13.60
CA THR A 85 -11.07 -0.18 13.92
C THR A 85 -11.74 -1.04 12.85
N TYR A 86 -12.76 -1.81 13.24
CA TYR A 86 -13.46 -2.73 12.35
C TYR A 86 -14.96 -2.61 12.53
N GLN A 87 -15.67 -2.46 11.43
CA GLN A 87 -17.12 -2.48 11.38
C GLN A 87 -17.58 -3.65 10.52
N LYS A 88 -18.43 -4.50 11.10
CA LYS A 88 -19.04 -5.61 10.37
C LYS A 88 -20.06 -5.05 9.37
N ASP A 89 -20.02 -5.54 8.13
CA ASP A 89 -21.03 -5.20 7.12
C ASP A 89 -22.36 -5.92 7.43
N LYS A 90 -23.47 -5.38 6.93
CA LYS A 90 -24.78 -6.01 7.02
C LYS A 90 -24.85 -7.14 5.97
N GLY A 91 -24.70 -8.39 6.41
CA GLY A 91 -24.85 -9.59 5.57
C GLY A 91 -23.54 -10.34 5.31
N GLN A 92 -23.43 -10.96 4.13
CA GLN A 92 -22.27 -11.78 3.71
C GLN A 92 -21.12 -10.97 3.07
N ARG A 93 -21.17 -9.64 3.15
CA ARG A 93 -20.14 -8.74 2.58
C ARG A 93 -18.94 -8.58 3.50
N ALA A 94 -17.80 -8.21 2.92
CA ALA A 94 -16.61 -7.89 3.69
C ALA A 94 -16.85 -6.67 4.59
N GLY A 95 -16.45 -6.77 5.85
CA GLY A 95 -16.50 -5.64 6.78
C GLY A 95 -15.50 -4.55 6.42
N THR A 96 -15.75 -3.37 6.96
CA THR A 96 -14.94 -2.17 6.76
C THR A 96 -13.86 -2.09 7.83
N TYR A 97 -12.63 -1.84 7.42
CA TYR A 97 -11.49 -1.52 8.28
C TYR A 97 -11.14 -0.06 8.16
N ARG A 98 -10.63 0.48 9.25
CA ARG A 98 -9.97 1.79 9.29
C ARG A 98 -8.73 1.68 10.14
N LEU A 99 -7.58 1.97 9.54
CA LEU A 99 -6.32 2.04 10.27
C LEU A 99 -6.33 3.27 11.17
N VAL A 100 -5.77 3.11 12.36
CA VAL A 100 -5.54 4.23 13.28
C VAL A 100 -4.12 4.72 13.03
N PRO A 101 -3.94 5.90 12.41
CA PRO A 101 -2.61 6.40 12.10
C PRO A 101 -1.79 6.62 13.38
N PHE A 102 -0.48 6.45 13.28
CA PHE A 102 0.45 6.92 14.31
C PHE A 102 0.61 8.43 14.28
N ASP A 103 0.51 9.04 13.09
CA ASP A 103 0.55 10.49 12.93
C ASP A 103 -0.74 11.15 13.45
N ARG A 104 -0.60 11.91 14.54
CA ARG A 104 -1.70 12.66 15.19
C ARG A 104 -2.06 13.95 14.46
N GLY A 105 -1.25 14.40 13.50
CA GLY A 105 -1.51 15.59 12.69
C GLY A 105 -2.46 15.34 11.51
N LEU A 106 -2.94 14.10 11.35
CA LEU A 106 -3.87 13.74 10.28
C LEU A 106 -5.32 14.06 10.65
N SER A 107 -6.05 14.63 9.71
CA SER A 107 -7.49 14.83 9.75
C SER A 107 -8.19 14.06 8.64
N ILE A 108 -9.46 13.76 8.89
CA ILE A 108 -10.35 13.17 7.90
C ILE A 108 -10.96 14.29 7.07
N THR A 109 -10.84 14.19 5.74
CA THR A 109 -11.50 15.10 4.80
C THR A 109 -12.26 14.30 3.76
N ALA A 110 -13.40 14.82 3.32
CA ALA A 110 -14.16 14.26 2.21
C ALA A 110 -13.55 14.71 0.88
N LEU A 111 -13.29 13.76 -0.01
CA LEU A 111 -12.74 14.02 -1.34
C LEU A 111 -13.70 13.51 -2.41
N GLN A 112 -13.94 14.35 -3.43
CA GLN A 112 -14.57 13.92 -4.68
C GLN A 112 -13.54 13.18 -5.52
N THR A 113 -13.88 11.96 -5.92
CA THR A 113 -13.02 11.14 -6.77
C THR A 113 -13.08 11.63 -8.21
N GLU A 114 -12.01 11.45 -8.99
CA GLU A 114 -11.95 11.83 -10.43
C GLU A 114 -13.14 11.29 -11.25
N THR A 115 -13.76 10.18 -10.82
CA THR A 115 -14.90 9.54 -11.49
C THR A 115 -16.24 10.21 -11.19
N GLY A 116 -16.30 11.25 -10.34
CA GLY A 116 -17.49 12.08 -10.08
C GLY A 116 -18.64 11.43 -9.28
N ASP A 117 -18.70 10.10 -9.22
CA ASP A 117 -19.85 9.37 -8.68
C ASP A 117 -19.77 9.05 -7.18
N SER A 118 -18.64 9.31 -6.50
CA SER A 118 -18.50 8.99 -5.07
C SER A 118 -17.58 9.91 -4.28
N VAL A 119 -18.09 10.34 -3.12
CA VAL A 119 -17.33 11.02 -2.06
C VAL A 119 -16.67 9.98 -1.18
N THR A 120 -15.34 9.98 -1.11
CA THR A 120 -14.57 9.09 -0.24
C THR A 120 -13.89 9.89 0.86
N GLN A 121 -13.93 9.38 2.10
CA GLN A 121 -13.16 9.95 3.20
C GLN A 121 -11.69 9.58 3.06
N ILE A 122 -10.81 10.57 3.12
CA ILE A 122 -9.35 10.41 2.99
C ILE A 122 -8.62 10.97 4.22
N TRP A 123 -7.40 10.48 4.44
CA TRP A 123 -6.48 11.08 5.39
C TRP A 123 -5.69 12.21 4.75
N THR A 124 -5.86 13.43 5.26
CA THR A 124 -5.05 14.61 4.91
C THR A 124 -4.39 15.21 6.14
N GLN A 125 -3.47 16.16 5.96
CA GLN A 125 -2.84 16.87 7.07
C GLN A 125 -3.73 18.06 7.47
N ALA A 126 -4.05 18.20 8.75
CA ALA A 126 -5.03 19.18 9.24
C ALA A 126 -4.59 20.64 9.03
N VAL A 127 -3.29 20.89 9.10
CA VAL A 127 -2.62 22.19 8.89
C VAL A 127 -1.19 21.87 8.45
N PRO A 128 -0.61 22.52 7.42
CA PRO A 128 0.83 22.42 7.21
C PRO A 128 1.50 23.04 8.45
N PRO A 129 2.31 22.28 9.23
CA PRO A 129 2.97 22.86 10.38
C PRO A 129 3.78 24.10 9.93
N PRO A 130 3.83 25.18 10.73
CA PRO A 130 4.81 26.23 10.46
C PRO A 130 6.17 25.54 10.34
N VAL A 131 6.84 25.77 9.21
CA VAL A 131 8.15 25.18 8.91
C VAL A 131 9.15 25.77 9.89
N THR A 132 9.20 25.23 11.10
CA THR A 132 10.15 25.68 12.12
C THR A 132 10.69 24.55 12.97
N GLU A 133 10.13 23.35 12.89
CA GLU A 133 10.80 22.16 13.38
C GLU A 133 10.81 21.09 12.30
N VAL A 134 12.02 20.65 11.97
CA VAL A 134 12.28 19.54 11.07
C VAL A 134 11.56 18.33 11.66
N SER A 135 10.43 17.92 11.08
CA SER A 135 9.79 16.66 11.44
C SER A 135 10.88 15.58 11.45
N PRO A 136 11.09 14.84 12.57
CA PRO A 136 12.15 13.83 12.64
C PRO A 136 11.94 12.68 11.65
N PHE A 137 10.74 12.61 11.08
CA PHE A 137 10.42 11.79 9.93
C PHE A 137 10.32 12.71 8.71
N ILE A 138 11.26 12.53 7.78
CA ILE A 138 11.31 13.21 6.49
C ILE A 138 9.88 13.23 5.91
N ASN A 139 9.41 14.41 5.50
CA ASN A 139 8.18 14.55 4.74
C ASN A 139 8.41 13.96 3.33
N ILE A 140 8.33 12.63 3.21
CA ILE A 140 8.61 11.87 1.99
C ILE A 140 7.42 11.93 1.02
N ASN A 141 6.28 12.51 1.42
CA ASN A 141 5.12 12.67 0.52
C ASN A 141 5.40 13.53 -0.73
N HIS A 142 6.50 14.28 -0.73
CA HIS A 142 6.94 15.09 -1.88
C HIS A 142 8.32 14.70 -2.41
N LYS A 143 8.93 13.62 -1.91
CA LYS A 143 10.23 13.15 -2.40
C LYS A 143 10.04 11.85 -3.17
N HIS A 144 10.49 11.84 -4.42
CA HIS A 144 10.71 10.61 -5.20
C HIS A 144 11.60 9.67 -4.39
N THR A 145 11.03 8.64 -3.75
CA THR A 145 11.79 7.58 -3.11
C THR A 145 11.60 6.26 -3.85
N SER A 146 12.67 5.91 -4.57
CA SER A 146 13.08 4.62 -5.18
C SER A 146 12.52 3.39 -4.43
N LEU A 147 11.72 2.51 -5.04
CA LEU A 147 12.05 1.45 -6.01
C LEU A 147 12.92 0.33 -5.41
N LEU A 148 12.27 -0.67 -4.80
CA LEU A 148 12.57 -2.13 -4.88
C LEU A 148 11.73 -2.86 -3.81
N TYR A 149 10.85 -3.78 -4.23
CA TYR A 149 10.65 -5.15 -3.72
C TYR A 149 9.35 -5.80 -4.29
N SER A 150 9.58 -6.75 -5.22
CA SER A 150 8.89 -8.06 -5.41
C SER A 150 7.71 -8.29 -6.40
N ASN A 151 8.05 -9.10 -7.43
CA ASN A 151 7.35 -10.06 -8.33
C ASN A 151 6.05 -9.70 -9.11
N PRO A 152 6.20 -9.31 -10.40
CA PRO A 152 5.12 -8.91 -11.30
C PRO A 152 4.82 -9.88 -12.48
N GLU A 153 4.90 -11.21 -12.32
CA GLU A 153 4.77 -12.13 -13.48
C GLU A 153 3.32 -12.56 -13.83
N ASP A 154 2.34 -12.55 -12.92
CA ASP A 154 1.07 -13.30 -13.18
C ASP A 154 -0.27 -12.53 -13.02
N ALA A 155 -0.29 -11.19 -13.02
CA ALA A 155 -1.55 -10.44 -12.85
C ALA A 155 -1.94 -9.60 -14.08
N PRO A 156 -3.23 -9.57 -14.47
CA PRO A 156 -3.72 -8.71 -15.56
C PRO A 156 -3.46 -7.23 -15.24
N PHE A 157 -2.84 -6.55 -16.20
CA PHE A 157 -2.32 -5.20 -16.08
C PHE A 157 -3.44 -4.17 -15.87
N ILE A 158 -3.41 -3.52 -14.71
CA ILE A 158 -4.13 -2.28 -14.46
C ILE A 158 -3.05 -1.19 -14.35
N PRO A 159 -3.05 -0.14 -15.17
CA PRO A 159 -2.05 0.92 -15.11
C PRO A 159 -2.32 1.77 -13.86
N GLN A 160 -1.86 1.30 -12.71
CA GLN A 160 -2.11 1.90 -11.41
C GLN A 160 -0.80 1.99 -10.65
N PHE A 161 -0.28 3.22 -10.57
CA PHE A 161 0.69 3.74 -9.60
C PHE A 161 1.88 2.81 -9.25
N ASN A 162 3.07 3.14 -9.77
CA ASN A 162 4.38 2.47 -9.56
C ASN A 162 4.73 1.26 -10.44
N LEU A 163 4.26 1.18 -11.70
CA LEU A 163 4.72 0.18 -12.68
C LEU A 163 5.28 0.84 -13.94
N LEU A 164 6.45 0.38 -14.40
CA LEU A 164 7.00 0.76 -15.71
C LEU A 164 6.07 0.21 -16.82
N PRO A 165 5.95 0.89 -17.97
CA PRO A 165 5.13 0.41 -19.08
C PRO A 165 5.58 -1.00 -19.49
N GLN A 166 4.60 -1.88 -19.73
CA GLN A 166 4.91 -3.21 -20.22
C GLN A 166 5.51 -3.10 -21.64
N ILE A 167 6.58 -3.84 -21.86
CA ILE A 167 7.08 -4.16 -23.20
C ILE A 167 6.44 -5.48 -23.66
N PRO A 168 6.20 -5.68 -24.97
CA PRO A 168 5.58 -6.90 -25.49
C PRO A 168 6.36 -8.15 -25.06
N GLU A 169 5.68 -9.30 -24.93
CA GLU A 169 6.35 -10.56 -24.57
C GLU A 169 7.42 -10.99 -25.58
N GLU A 170 7.25 -10.63 -26.85
CA GLU A 170 8.27 -10.84 -27.89
C GLU A 170 9.57 -10.07 -27.57
N GLU A 171 9.46 -8.84 -27.08
CA GLU A 171 10.59 -8.00 -26.68
C GLU A 171 11.25 -8.55 -25.40
N LYS A 172 10.46 -9.01 -24.43
CA LYS A 172 10.99 -9.67 -23.22
C LYS A 172 11.71 -10.99 -23.55
N ALA A 173 11.15 -11.79 -24.47
CA ALA A 173 11.74 -13.03 -24.92
C ALA A 173 13.05 -12.78 -25.69
N ALA A 174 13.10 -11.75 -26.54
CA ALA A 174 14.32 -11.33 -27.21
C ALA A 174 15.41 -10.89 -26.24
N ILE A 175 15.05 -10.12 -25.19
CA ILE A 175 16.01 -9.73 -24.14
C ILE A 175 16.47 -10.95 -23.33
N ARG A 176 15.55 -11.84 -22.91
CA ARG A 176 15.90 -13.09 -22.19
C ARG A 176 16.82 -14.00 -23.02
N ALA A 177 16.64 -14.05 -24.33
CA ALA A 177 17.51 -14.82 -25.23
C ALA A 177 18.94 -14.28 -25.32
N GLN A 178 19.16 -12.99 -25.03
CA GLN A 178 20.50 -12.39 -24.95
C GLN A 178 21.26 -12.77 -23.65
N TYR A 179 20.54 -13.26 -22.64
CA TYR A 179 21.10 -13.64 -21.33
C TYR A 179 20.72 -15.08 -20.93
N PRO A 180 21.14 -16.11 -21.70
CA PRO A 180 20.79 -17.49 -21.42
C PRO A 180 21.42 -17.97 -20.09
N GLY A 181 20.59 -18.39 -19.14
CA GLY A 181 21.04 -18.91 -17.85
C GLY A 181 21.40 -17.84 -16.80
N ASP A 182 21.27 -16.55 -17.12
CA ASP A 182 21.45 -15.43 -16.19
C ASP A 182 20.14 -14.64 -16.06
N GLU A 183 19.27 -15.16 -15.20
CA GLU A 183 17.93 -14.60 -14.96
C GLU A 183 18.00 -13.19 -14.36
N VAL A 184 19.06 -12.87 -13.62
CA VAL A 184 19.25 -11.56 -12.98
C VAL A 184 19.64 -10.51 -14.02
N ALA A 185 20.56 -10.83 -14.92
CA ALA A 185 20.92 -9.94 -16.03
C ALA A 185 19.74 -9.72 -16.98
N ALA A 186 18.99 -10.79 -17.30
CA ALA A 186 17.78 -10.70 -18.12
C ALA A 186 16.71 -9.80 -17.48
N PHE A 187 16.48 -9.94 -16.18
CA PHE A 187 15.55 -9.09 -15.42
C PHE A 187 15.96 -7.61 -15.46
N ASN A 188 17.24 -7.32 -15.21
CA ASN A 188 17.75 -5.95 -15.22
C ASN A 188 17.66 -5.30 -16.61
N ALA A 189 17.92 -6.06 -17.68
CA ALA A 189 17.81 -5.57 -19.05
C ALA A 189 16.36 -5.29 -19.46
N ILE A 190 15.42 -6.17 -19.08
CA ILE A 190 13.98 -5.92 -19.23
C ILE A 190 13.56 -4.67 -18.45
N TRP A 191 14.09 -4.49 -17.25
CA TRP A 191 13.79 -3.33 -16.42
C TRP A 191 14.24 -2.03 -17.10
N ALA A 192 15.47 -1.97 -17.61
CA ALA A 192 16.03 -0.82 -18.32
C ALA A 192 15.21 -0.45 -19.58
N ALA A 193 14.79 -1.45 -20.37
CA ALA A 193 13.95 -1.23 -21.55
C ALA A 193 12.60 -0.59 -21.19
N ARG A 194 12.00 -0.99 -20.07
CA ARG A 194 10.75 -0.41 -19.59
C ARG A 194 10.93 1.02 -19.04
N GLU A 195 12.08 1.34 -18.45
CA GLU A 195 12.42 2.71 -18.01
C GLU A 195 12.58 3.66 -19.21
N ALA A 196 13.27 3.23 -20.27
CA ALA A 196 13.40 4.02 -21.51
C ALA A 196 12.03 4.37 -22.10
N LYS A 197 11.12 3.38 -22.15
CA LYS A 197 9.75 3.55 -22.61
C LYS A 197 8.91 4.48 -21.72
N GLN A 198 9.21 4.57 -20.42
CA GLN A 198 8.57 5.51 -19.51
C GLN A 198 9.03 6.95 -19.75
N LYS A 199 10.30 7.15 -20.10
CA LYS A 199 10.89 8.48 -20.36
C LYS A 199 10.46 9.09 -21.69
N GLY A 200 9.68 8.37 -22.50
CA GLY A 200 9.33 8.80 -23.85
C GLY A 200 10.52 8.78 -24.81
N GLU A 201 11.61 8.11 -24.42
CA GLU A 201 12.75 7.82 -25.29
C GLU A 201 12.35 6.64 -26.18
N THR A 202 11.55 6.92 -27.22
CA THR A 202 11.42 5.99 -28.34
C THR A 202 12.76 5.95 -29.06
N THR A 203 13.44 4.80 -28.99
CA THR A 203 14.16 4.28 -30.17
C THR A 203 13.17 3.89 -31.24
#